data_AF-A0A3M2SS06-F1
#
_entry.id   AF-A0A3M2SS06-F1
#
_cell.length_a   1.000
_cell.length_b   1.000
_cell.length_c   1.000
_cell.angle_alpha   90.00
_cell.angle_beta   90.00
_cell.angle_gamma   90.00
#
_symmetry.space_group_name_H-M   'P 1'
#
loop_
_entity.id
_entity.type
_entity.pdbx_description
1 polymer ?
#
loop_
_entity_poly.entity_id
_entity_poly.type
_entity_poly.pdbx_seq_one_letter_code
_entity_poly.pdbx_strand_id
1 'polypeptide(L)'
;GPGEVKASDIHETAGITVLNRDHVICHLDDGAELNMELTVQTGKGYVAADKNRPEDAPIGLIPIDAIFSPVKRVSYEVQPTREGQ
;
A
#
# COMPACT_ATOMS: atom_id res chain seq x y z
N GLY A 1 18.89 -14.54 3.88
CA GLY A 1 19.17 -15.78 3.13
C GLY A 1 18.37 -15.79 1.84
N PRO A 2 18.70 -16.66 0.88
CA PRO A 2 18.13 -16.61 -0.45
C PRO A 2 16.66 -17.05 -0.47
N GLY A 3 15.81 -16.32 -1.21
CA GLY A 3 14.40 -16.66 -1.36
C GLY A 3 13.46 -15.50 -1.63
N GLU A 4 12.17 -15.81 -1.79
CA GLU A 4 11.09 -14.82 -1.92
C GLU A 4 10.69 -14.29 -0.55
N VAL A 5 10.65 -12.97 -0.41
CA VAL A 5 9.98 -12.29 0.72
C VAL A 5 8.56 -11.96 0.29
N LYS A 6 7.58 -12.43 1.03
CA LYS A 6 6.16 -12.23 0.76
C LYS A 6 5.51 -11.35 1.82
N ALA A 7 4.35 -10.80 1.49
CA ALA A 7 3.54 -10.03 2.43
C ALA A 7 3.09 -10.86 3.65
N SER A 8 3.09 -12.20 3.54
CA SER A 8 2.92 -13.11 4.68
C SER A 8 3.99 -12.97 5.76
N ASP A 9 5.19 -12.52 5.40
CA ASP A 9 6.35 -12.44 6.30
C ASP A 9 6.36 -11.13 7.12
N ILE A 10 5.42 -10.23 6.85
CA ILE A 10 5.22 -9.01 7.63
C ILE A 10 4.61 -9.39 8.99
N HIS A 11 5.29 -8.97 10.07
CA HIS A 11 4.75 -9.08 11.42
C HIS A 11 3.67 -8.01 11.65
N GLU A 12 2.45 -8.47 11.91
CA GLU A 12 1.30 -7.61 12.16
C GLU A 12 1.24 -7.16 13.63
N THR A 13 0.77 -5.94 13.85
CA THR A 13 0.39 -5.45 15.17
C THR A 13 -1.12 -5.60 15.40
N ALA A 14 -1.56 -5.52 16.66
CA ALA A 14 -2.96 -5.71 17.01
C ALA A 14 -3.87 -4.72 16.25
N GLY A 15 -4.91 -5.25 15.59
CA GLY A 15 -5.86 -4.46 14.81
C GLY A 15 -5.43 -4.16 13.37
N ILE A 16 -4.28 -4.67 12.93
CA ILE A 16 -3.83 -4.61 11.53
C ILE A 16 -3.89 -6.02 10.93
N THR A 17 -4.32 -6.12 9.67
CA THR A 17 -4.31 -7.39 8.94
C THR A 17 -3.92 -7.15 7.49
N VAL A 18 -2.91 -7.90 7.02
CA VAL A 18 -2.51 -7.95 5.62
C VAL A 18 -3.44 -8.92 4.89
N LEU A 19 -4.20 -8.39 3.92
CA LEU A 19 -5.23 -9.16 3.21
C LEU A 19 -4.67 -9.99 2.04
N ASN A 20 -3.62 -9.52 1.37
CA ASN A 20 -3.00 -10.15 0.19
C ASN A 20 -1.66 -10.82 0.54
N ARG A 21 -1.71 -11.87 1.35
CA ARG A 21 -0.51 -12.49 1.95
C ARG A 21 0.46 -13.13 0.93
N ASP A 22 -0.02 -13.47 -0.25
CA ASP A 22 0.74 -14.11 -1.33
C ASP A 22 1.59 -13.12 -2.14
N HIS A 23 1.41 -11.81 -1.93
CA HIS A 23 2.11 -10.78 -2.67
C HIS A 23 3.63 -10.85 -2.43
N VAL A 24 4.40 -10.99 -3.51
CA VAL A 24 5.87 -10.95 -3.46
C VAL A 24 6.35 -9.51 -3.31
N ILE A 25 7.16 -9.25 -2.29
CA ILE A 25 7.76 -7.94 -2.00
C ILE A 25 9.11 -7.82 -2.72
N CYS A 26 9.98 -8.81 -2.55
CA CYS A 26 11.28 -8.87 -3.21
C CYS A 26 11.87 -10.28 -3.18
N HIS A 27 13.01 -10.44 -3.85
CA HIS A 27 13.84 -11.66 -3.83
C HIS A 27 15.18 -11.33 -3.20
N LEU A 28 15.59 -12.13 -2.23
CA LEU A 28 16.90 -12.01 -1.58
C LEU A 28 17.88 -12.99 -2.22
N ASP A 29 19.10 -12.52 -2.42
CA ASP A 29 20.24 -13.34 -2.82
C ASP A 29 20.88 -14.04 -1.62
N ASP A 30 21.82 -14.94 -1.89
CA ASP A 30 22.59 -15.60 -0.85
C ASP A 30 23.40 -14.58 -0.02
N GLY A 31 23.39 -14.75 1.30
CA GLY A 31 23.99 -13.81 2.24
C GLY A 31 23.25 -12.46 2.42
N ALA A 32 22.14 -12.20 1.71
CA ALA A 32 21.38 -10.95 1.88
C ALA A 32 20.49 -10.96 3.13
N GLU A 33 20.34 -9.80 3.75
CA GLU A 33 19.44 -9.54 4.87
C GLU A 33 18.52 -8.36 4.56
N LEU A 34 17.25 -8.45 4.99
CA LEU A 34 16.26 -7.39 4.84
C LEU A 34 15.68 -7.05 6.21
N ASN A 35 15.78 -5.79 6.58
CA ASN A 35 15.13 -5.21 7.75
C ASN A 35 14.32 -4.01 7.29
N MET A 36 13.02 -3.98 7.62
CA MET A 36 12.10 -2.93 7.21
C MET A 36 11.11 -2.64 8.33
N GLU A 37 10.78 -1.36 8.51
CA GLU A 37 9.69 -0.90 9.35
C GLU A 37 8.63 -0.23 8.48
N LEU A 38 7.36 -0.53 8.74
CA LEU A 38 6.22 -0.07 7.95
C LEU A 38 5.26 0.68 8.85
N THR A 39 4.94 1.92 8.47
CA THR A 39 3.93 2.73 9.15
C THR A 39 2.63 2.70 8.36
N VAL A 40 1.54 2.27 8.99
CA VAL A 40 0.21 2.21 8.38
C VAL A 40 -0.72 3.19 9.09
N GLN A 41 -1.59 3.86 8.33
CA GLN A 41 -2.54 4.84 8.83
C GLN A 41 -3.92 4.63 8.20
N THR A 42 -4.95 5.20 8.83
CA THR A 42 -6.29 5.30 8.22
C THR A 42 -6.47 6.68 7.61
N GLY A 43 -7.05 6.76 6.41
CA GLY A 43 -7.24 8.01 5.69
C GLY A 43 -8.33 7.92 4.64
N LYS A 44 -8.35 8.88 3.70
CA LYS A 44 -9.33 8.94 2.60
C LYS A 44 -8.63 9.29 1.29
N GLY A 45 -9.12 8.70 0.19
CA GLY A 45 -8.65 9.04 -1.15
C GLY A 45 -7.18 8.67 -1.38
N TYR A 46 -6.41 9.64 -1.86
CA TYR A 46 -4.99 9.52 -2.21
C TYR A 46 -4.20 10.64 -1.55
N VAL A 47 -3.04 10.31 -0.98
CA VAL A 47 -2.08 11.28 -0.44
C VAL A 47 -0.71 11.00 -1.04
N ALA A 48 -0.11 12.00 -1.67
CA ALA A 48 1.22 11.88 -2.27
C ALA A 48 2.34 11.78 -1.21
N ALA A 49 3.44 11.12 -1.57
CA ALA A 49 4.59 10.88 -0.72
C ALA A 49 5.11 12.13 0.00
N ASP A 50 5.20 13.28 -0.70
CA ASP A 50 5.70 14.53 -0.11
C ASP A 50 4.87 15.02 1.09
N LYS A 51 3.59 14.64 1.16
CA LYS A 51 2.71 14.96 2.29
C LYS A 51 2.79 13.96 3.44
N ASN A 52 3.40 12.80 3.21
CA ASN A 52 3.56 11.74 4.21
C ASN A 52 4.89 11.85 4.96
N ARG A 53 5.71 12.88 4.68
CA ARG A 53 6.96 13.13 5.41
C ARG A 53 6.71 14.02 6.64
N PRO A 54 6.88 13.51 7.87
CA PRO A 54 6.84 14.34 9.07
C PRO A 54 7.98 15.37 9.07
N GLU A 55 7.79 16.51 9.76
CA GLU A 55 8.86 17.50 9.93
C GLU A 55 10.05 16.94 10.70
N ASP A 56 9.80 16.00 11.61
CA ASP A 56 10.76 15.28 12.45
C ASP A 56 11.12 13.88 11.90
N ALA A 57 10.98 13.68 10.58
CA ALA A 57 11.25 12.39 9.95
C ALA A 57 12.68 11.88 10.27
N PRO A 58 12.83 10.63 10.77
CA PRO A 58 14.14 10.07 11.06
C PRO A 58 14.93 9.83 9.77
N ILE A 59 16.26 9.78 9.92
CA ILE A 59 17.16 9.40 8.81
C ILE A 59 16.81 7.98 8.36
N GLY A 60 16.71 7.78 7.04
CA GLY A 60 16.35 6.51 6.44
C GLY A 60 14.85 6.33 6.20
N LEU A 61 13.99 7.25 6.65
CA LEU A 61 12.58 7.25 6.27
C LEU A 61 12.43 7.60 4.80
N ILE A 62 11.80 6.71 4.05
CA ILE A 62 11.43 6.89 2.65
C ILE A 62 9.91 7.05 2.59
N PRO A 63 9.38 8.26 2.32
CA PRO A 63 7.95 8.43 2.19
C PRO A 63 7.46 7.84 0.86
N ILE A 64 6.28 7.22 0.91
CA ILE A 64 5.59 6.66 -0.26
C ILE A 64 4.19 7.24 -0.37
N ASP A 65 3.57 7.12 -1.54
CA ASP A 65 2.17 7.50 -1.73
C ASP A 65 1.26 6.61 -0.89
N ALA A 66 0.25 7.20 -0.24
CA ALA A 66 -0.76 6.49 0.53
C ALA A 66 -2.08 6.43 -0.24
N ILE A 67 -2.44 5.22 -0.67
CA ILE A 67 -3.68 4.92 -1.37
C ILE A 67 -4.69 4.40 -0.35
N PHE A 68 -5.45 5.30 0.26
CA PHE A 68 -6.47 4.95 1.25
C PHE A 68 -7.79 4.48 0.61
N SER A 69 -8.05 4.88 -0.63
CA SER A 69 -9.26 4.46 -1.34
C SER A 69 -9.22 2.95 -1.64
N PRO A 70 -10.21 2.16 -1.20
CA PRO A 70 -10.32 0.77 -1.62
C PRO A 70 -10.80 0.64 -3.07
N VAL A 71 -11.33 1.73 -3.65
CA VAL A 71 -11.82 1.78 -5.03
C VAL A 71 -10.66 2.09 -5.97
N LYS A 72 -10.32 1.14 -6.86
CA LYS A 72 -9.21 1.25 -7.82
C LYS A 72 -9.56 2.05 -9.08
N ARG A 73 -10.79 1.89 -9.58
CA ARG A 73 -11.26 2.55 -10.81
C ARG A 73 -12.77 2.66 -10.79
N VAL A 74 -13.28 3.82 -11.19
CA VAL A 74 -14.71 4.06 -11.43
C VAL A 74 -14.85 4.59 -12.85
N SER A 75 -15.83 4.06 -13.58
CA SER A 75 -16.23 4.55 -14.90
C SER A 75 -17.74 4.46 -15.00
N TYR A 76 -18.39 5.48 -15.57
CA TYR A 76 -19.81 5.45 -15.88
C TYR A 76 -20.02 5.94 -17.31
N GLU A 77 -21.08 5.45 -17.95
CA GLU A 77 -21.50 5.83 -19.29
C GLU A 77 -22.95 6.30 -19.21
N VAL A 78 -23.26 7.38 -19.92
CA VAL A 78 -24.62 7.92 -20.00
C VAL A 78 -25.12 7.74 -21.42
N GLN A 79 -26.24 7.03 -21.57
CA GLN A 79 -26.91 6.81 -22.85
C GLN A 79 -28.28 7.49 -22.85
N PRO A 80 -28.71 8.07 -23.98
CA PRO A 80 -30.06 8.62 -24.10
C PRO A 80 -31.11 7.54 -23.88
N THR A 81 -32.03 7.79 -22.94
CA THR A 81 -33.26 6.98 -22.82
C THR A 81 -34.40 7.72 -23.50
N ARG A 82 -35.23 7.00 -24.27
CA ARG A 82 -36.45 7.57 -24.87
C ARG A 82 -37.60 7.35 -23.89
N GLU A 83 -38.00 8.41 -23.19
CA GLU A 83 -39.24 8.39 -22.42
C GLU A 83 -40.41 8.72 -23.35
N GLY A 84 -41.37 7.79 -23.47
CA GLY A 84 -42.59 7.99 -24.24
C GLY A 84 -43.51 9.02 -23.58
N GLN A 85 -44.31 9.70 -24.40
CA GLN A 85 -45.43 10.54 -23.95
C GLN A 85 -46.51 9.69 -23.26
#